data_AF-A0A151R2T0-F1
#
_entry.id   AF-A0A151R2T0-F1
#
_cell.length_a   1.000
_cell.length_b   1.000
_cell.length_c   1.000
_cell.angle_alpha   90.00
_cell.angle_beta   90.00
_cell.angle_gamma   90.00
#
_symmetry.space_group_name_H-M   'P 1'
#
loop_
_entity.id
_entity.type
_entity.pdbx_description
1 polymer ?
#
loop_
_entity_poly.entity_id
_entity_poly.type
_entity_poly.pdbx_seq_one_letter_code
_entity_poly.pdbx_strand_id
1 'polypeptide(L)'
;EGIVPYSSYVRGVRVPFAAHTINEFLGTTLRPDEQCEYGQFEGGAIAGKVVEATMCMSGTNFHRNRAQQPLHVKCHEMLPMGRIWLALIHANILPCLHVSDLHWSRAMLMHYNMIGQTVDIGSIIYVEIFD
;
A
#
# COMPACT_ATOMS: atom_id res chain seq x y z
N GLU A 1 26.46 2.37 8.91
CA GLU A 1 26.45 0.93 9.18
C GLU A 1 25.45 0.27 8.24
N GLY A 2 25.82 -0.80 7.55
CA GLY A 2 24.95 -1.43 6.55
C GLY A 2 23.79 -2.13 7.22
N ILE A 3 22.57 -1.87 6.75
CA ILE A 3 21.36 -2.59 7.19
C ILE A 3 21.60 -4.08 6.97
N VAL A 4 21.70 -4.85 8.05
CA VAL A 4 21.80 -6.31 7.95
C VAL A 4 20.41 -6.80 7.55
N PRO A 5 20.23 -7.41 6.37
CA PRO A 5 18.91 -7.84 5.92
C PRO A 5 18.36 -8.90 6.89
N TYR A 6 17.17 -8.63 7.42
CA TYR A 6 16.43 -9.53 8.29
C TYR A 6 16.24 -10.89 7.61
N SER A 7 16.46 -11.97 8.35
CA SER A 7 16.29 -13.35 7.87
C SER A 7 15.78 -14.23 8.99
N SER A 8 15.00 -15.24 8.63
CA SER A 8 14.55 -16.30 9.55
C SER A 8 15.24 -17.61 9.23
N TYR A 9 15.18 -18.57 10.14
CA TYR A 9 15.71 -19.91 9.96
C TYR A 9 14.61 -20.95 10.20
N VAL A 10 14.26 -21.70 9.17
CA VAL A 10 13.18 -22.68 9.21
C VAL A 10 13.69 -24.00 8.66
N ARG A 11 13.64 -25.06 9.48
CA ARG A 11 13.97 -26.44 9.09
C ARG A 11 15.32 -26.60 8.35
N GLY A 12 16.37 -25.89 8.78
CA GLY A 12 17.67 -25.99 8.12
C GLY A 12 17.95 -24.90 7.08
N VAL A 13 16.95 -24.11 6.71
CA VAL A 13 17.04 -23.14 5.62
C VAL A 13 16.97 -21.72 6.18
N ARG A 14 17.92 -20.87 5.78
CA ARG A 14 17.86 -19.42 6.05
C ARG A 14 17.03 -18.75 4.97
N VAL A 15 15.96 -18.07 5.37
CA VAL A 15 15.04 -17.36 4.47
C VAL A 15 15.24 -15.86 4.67
N PRO A 16 15.79 -15.13 3.67
CA PRO A 16 15.90 -13.68 3.74
C PRO A 16 14.52 -13.03 3.54
N PHE A 17 14.28 -11.91 4.22
CA PHE A 17 13.08 -11.10 4.00
C PHE A 17 13.32 -10.00 2.98
N ALA A 18 14.15 -10.24 1.96
CA ALA A 18 14.38 -9.26 0.91
C ALA A 18 13.14 -9.12 0.00
N ALA A 19 12.94 -7.95 -0.61
CA ALA A 19 11.81 -7.68 -1.50
C ALA A 19 11.63 -8.76 -2.59
N HIS A 20 12.73 -9.20 -3.23
CA HIS A 20 12.68 -10.26 -4.23
C HIS A 20 12.16 -11.60 -3.67
N THR A 21 12.60 -11.99 -2.47
CA THR A 21 12.18 -13.23 -1.80
C THR A 21 10.69 -13.18 -1.42
N ILE A 22 10.23 -12.01 -0.97
CA ILE A 22 8.80 -11.80 -0.65
C ILE A 22 7.97 -11.90 -1.92
N ASN A 23 8.37 -11.24 -3.00
CA ASN A 23 7.65 -11.30 -4.29
C ASN A 23 7.61 -12.70 -4.88
N GLU A 24 8.72 -13.43 -4.82
CA GLU A 24 8.78 -14.81 -5.27
C GLU A 24 7.83 -15.70 -4.45
N PHE A 25 7.82 -15.53 -3.13
CA PHE A 25 6.94 -16.27 -2.23
C PHE A 25 5.45 -15.99 -2.48
N LEU A 26 5.09 -14.71 -2.70
CA LEU A 26 3.70 -14.29 -2.95
C LEU A 26 3.26 -14.52 -4.40
N GLY A 27 4.18 -14.84 -5.31
CA GLY A 27 3.91 -14.90 -6.75
C GLY A 27 3.61 -13.53 -7.36
N THR A 28 4.15 -12.46 -6.80
CA THR A 28 3.93 -11.06 -7.20
C THR A 28 5.13 -10.44 -7.91
N THR A 29 6.10 -11.25 -8.33
CA THR A 29 7.25 -10.78 -9.11
C THR A 29 6.79 -10.13 -10.41
N LEU A 30 7.12 -8.85 -10.58
CA LEU A 30 6.90 -8.11 -11.83
C LEU A 30 7.67 -8.76 -12.98
N ARG A 31 7.09 -8.74 -14.18
CA ARG A 31 7.78 -9.21 -15.38
C ARG A 31 9.00 -8.33 -15.69
N PRO A 32 9.99 -8.84 -16.44
CA PRO A 32 11.19 -8.06 -16.79
C PRO A 32 10.90 -6.73 -17.52
N ASP A 33 9.78 -6.65 -18.25
CA ASP A 33 9.30 -5.47 -18.95
C ASP A 33 8.34 -4.59 -18.13
N GLU A 34 7.89 -5.07 -16.97
CA GLU A 34 7.04 -4.32 -16.04
C GLU A 34 7.88 -3.53 -15.04
N GLN A 35 7.59 -2.24 -14.92
CA GLN A 35 8.16 -1.37 -13.89
C GLN A 35 7.10 -1.10 -12.82
N CYS A 36 7.52 -0.82 -11.59
CA CYS A 36 6.60 -0.44 -10.51
C CYS A 36 6.10 1.00 -10.73
N GLU A 37 4.87 1.16 -11.20
CA GLU A 37 4.24 2.47 -11.45
C GLU A 37 4.04 3.26 -10.16
N TYR A 38 3.76 2.57 -9.04
CA TYR A 38 3.66 3.20 -7.72
C TYR A 38 5.01 3.76 -7.24
N GLY A 39 6.11 3.06 -7.47
CA GLY A 39 7.45 3.45 -7.02
C GLY A 39 8.04 4.62 -7.80
N GLN A 40 7.60 4.81 -9.05
CA GLN A 40 7.99 5.94 -9.90
C GLN A 40 7.23 7.23 -9.58
N PHE A 41 6.26 7.16 -8.67
CA PHE A 41 5.48 8.30 -8.24
C PHE A 41 6.27 9.19 -7.26
N GLU A 42 7.41 9.72 -7.70
CA GLU A 42 8.22 10.69 -6.96
C GLU A 42 7.54 12.05 -7.00
N GLY A 43 6.76 12.39 -5.97
CA GLY A 43 6.32 13.76 -5.70
C GLY A 43 5.26 14.34 -6.65
N GLY A 44 4.75 13.56 -7.60
CA GLY A 44 3.48 13.89 -8.26
C GLY A 44 2.37 13.93 -7.21
N ALA A 45 1.40 14.83 -7.33
CA ALA A 45 0.18 14.72 -6.55
C ALA A 45 -0.90 14.19 -7.49
N ILE A 46 -1.42 12.97 -7.26
CA ILE A 46 -2.65 12.57 -7.93
C ILE A 46 -3.69 13.54 -7.42
N ALA A 47 -4.45 14.11 -8.33
CA ALA A 47 -5.53 15.02 -7.95
C ALA A 47 -6.40 14.33 -6.91
N GLY A 48 -6.52 14.92 -5.71
CA GLY A 48 -7.18 14.27 -4.57
C GLY A 48 -8.57 13.72 -4.90
N LYS A 49 -9.27 14.39 -5.82
CA LYS A 49 -10.58 13.99 -6.34
C LYS A 49 -10.59 12.65 -7.07
N VAL A 50 -9.50 12.28 -7.75
CA VAL A 50 -9.38 10.99 -8.46
C VAL A 50 -9.26 9.84 -7.45
N VAL A 51 -8.45 10.04 -6.40
CA VAL A 51 -8.33 9.07 -5.31
C VAL A 51 -9.65 8.98 -4.54
N GLU A 52 -10.27 10.11 -4.20
CA GLU A 52 -11.60 10.17 -3.58
C GLU A 52 -12.64 9.40 -4.39
N ALA A 53 -12.75 9.65 -5.70
CA ALA A 53 -13.70 8.97 -6.58
C ALA A 53 -13.49 7.45 -6.69
N THR A 54 -12.27 6.98 -6.44
CA THR A 54 -11.94 5.55 -6.48
C THR A 54 -12.44 4.82 -5.23
N MET A 55 -12.61 5.52 -4.10
CA MET A 55 -12.68 4.88 -2.77
C MET A 55 -13.84 5.35 -1.91
N CYS A 56 -14.31 6.57 -2.11
CA CYS A 56 -15.33 7.23 -1.30
C CYS A 56 -16.71 7.05 -1.91
N MET A 57 -17.74 6.96 -1.07
CA MET A 57 -19.12 7.03 -1.52
C MET A 57 -19.43 8.41 -2.13
N SER A 58 -20.46 8.47 -2.97
CA SER A 58 -20.90 9.75 -3.54
C SER A 58 -21.24 10.75 -2.43
N GLY A 59 -20.61 11.92 -2.45
CA GLY A 59 -20.80 12.97 -1.45
C GLY A 59 -19.93 12.87 -0.20
N THR A 60 -19.08 11.84 -0.09
CA THR A 60 -18.06 11.74 0.96
C THR A 60 -16.66 11.96 0.39
N ASN A 61 -15.77 12.52 1.21
CA ASN A 61 -14.43 12.95 0.81
C ASN A 61 -13.42 12.63 1.92
N PHE A 62 -12.13 12.79 1.64
CA PHE A 62 -11.14 12.77 2.70
C PHE A 62 -11.33 13.98 3.63
N HIS A 63 -11.24 13.75 4.94
CA HIS A 63 -11.02 14.80 5.91
C HIS A 63 -9.72 15.53 5.60
N ARG A 64 -9.74 16.86 5.73
CA ARG A 64 -8.61 17.71 5.34
C ARG A 64 -7.98 18.38 6.55
N ASN A 65 -6.67 18.60 6.51
CA ASN A 65 -5.97 19.42 7.49
C ASN A 65 -6.26 20.92 7.28
N ARG A 66 -5.68 21.77 8.14
CA ARG A 66 -5.82 23.24 8.03
C ARG A 66 -5.30 23.80 6.70
N ALA A 67 -4.33 23.13 6.08
CA ALA A 67 -3.77 23.47 4.77
C ALA A 67 -4.59 22.87 3.60
N GLN A 68 -5.79 22.35 3.85
CA GLN A 68 -6.68 21.71 2.86
C GLN A 68 -6.12 20.44 2.21
N GLN A 69 -5.09 19.83 2.80
CA GLN A 69 -4.53 18.57 2.32
C GLN A 69 -5.35 17.38 2.87
N PRO A 70 -5.60 16.34 2.06
CA PRO A 70 -6.31 15.14 2.50
C PRO A 70 -5.50 14.40 3.59
N LEU A 71 -6.18 13.97 4.65
CA LEU A 71 -5.60 13.27 5.79
C LEU A 71 -6.07 11.82 5.87
N HIS A 72 -7.38 11.62 6.00
CA HIS A 72 -7.98 10.29 6.13
C HIS A 72 -9.46 10.32 5.72
N VAL A 73 -10.03 9.16 5.45
CA VAL A 73 -11.48 8.96 5.27
C VAL A 73 -11.96 7.85 6.22
N LYS A 74 -13.18 7.95 6.75
CA LYS A 74 -13.73 6.92 7.62
C LYS A 74 -14.13 5.69 6.81
N CYS A 75 -13.94 4.50 7.36
CA CYS A 75 -14.29 3.24 6.69
C CYS A 75 -15.76 3.18 6.27
N HIS A 76 -16.69 3.73 7.06
CA HIS A 76 -18.11 3.77 6.73
C HIS A 76 -18.46 4.76 5.60
N GLU A 77 -17.56 5.68 5.26
CA GLU A 77 -17.70 6.65 4.17
C GLU A 77 -17.15 6.10 2.83
N MET A 78 -16.57 4.89 2.85
CA MET A 78 -15.94 4.26 1.69
C MET A 78 -16.89 3.33 0.93
N LEU A 79 -16.63 3.18 -0.37
CA LEU A 79 -17.26 2.17 -1.21
C LEU A 79 -17.03 0.76 -0.63
N PRO A 80 -17.97 -0.19 -0.79
CA PRO A 80 -17.80 -1.57 -0.33
C PRO A 80 -16.50 -2.21 -0.83
N MET A 81 -16.16 -2.02 -2.11
CA MET A 81 -14.90 -2.50 -2.69
C MET A 81 -13.68 -1.88 -2.00
N GLY A 82 -13.77 -0.59 -1.66
CA GLY A 82 -12.71 0.10 -0.94
C GLY A 82 -12.46 -0.49 0.44
N ARG A 83 -13.52 -0.88 1.16
CA ARG A 83 -13.39 -1.52 2.48
C ARG A 83 -12.72 -2.89 2.42
N ILE A 84 -12.96 -3.67 1.36
CA ILE A 84 -12.31 -4.96 1.14
C ILE A 84 -10.81 -4.76 0.93
N TRP A 85 -10.44 -3.84 0.04
CA TRP A 85 -9.03 -3.49 -0.19
C TRP A 85 -8.34 -2.95 1.06
N LEU A 86 -9.02 -2.09 1.82
CA LEU A 86 -8.50 -1.57 3.08
C LEU A 86 -8.14 -2.70 4.04
N ALA A 87 -9.03 -3.68 4.22
CA ALA A 87 -8.78 -4.82 5.09
C ALA A 87 -7.60 -5.67 4.60
N LEU A 88 -7.49 -5.90 3.28
CA LEU A 88 -6.40 -6.67 2.70
C LEU A 88 -5.04 -5.98 2.89
N ILE A 89 -4.98 -4.67 2.63
CA ILE A 89 -3.77 -3.86 2.82
C ILE A 89 -3.37 -3.82 4.29
N HIS A 90 -4.32 -3.56 5.19
CA HIS A 90 -4.06 -3.50 6.64
C HIS A 90 -3.71 -4.84 7.28
N ALA A 91 -4.04 -5.97 6.66
CA ALA A 91 -3.68 -7.27 7.20
C ALA A 91 -2.34 -7.78 6.65
N ASN A 92 -1.99 -7.46 5.40
CA ASN A 92 -0.95 -8.18 4.67
C ASN A 92 0.16 -7.31 4.07
N ILE A 93 -0.07 -6.01 3.84
CA ILE A 93 0.89 -5.16 3.11
C ILE A 93 1.42 -4.04 3.99
N LEU A 94 0.53 -3.26 4.61
CA LEU A 94 0.86 -2.16 5.53
C LEU A 94 0.04 -2.34 6.81
N PRO A 95 0.47 -3.24 7.71
CA PRO A 95 -0.24 -3.52 8.95
C PRO A 95 -0.58 -2.24 9.73
N CYS A 96 -1.82 -2.14 10.22
CA CYS A 96 -2.24 -1.01 11.02
C CYS A 96 -3.16 -1.45 12.15
N LEU A 97 -2.85 -1.00 13.37
CA LEU A 97 -3.65 -1.30 14.56
C LEU A 97 -5.03 -0.64 14.55
N HIS A 98 -5.18 0.46 13.80
CA HIS A 98 -6.42 1.21 13.72
C HIS A 98 -7.06 1.08 12.33
N VAL A 99 -8.06 0.22 12.22
CA VAL A 99 -8.70 -0.13 10.95
C VAL A 99 -9.93 0.72 10.60
N SER A 100 -10.30 1.68 11.45
CA SER A 100 -11.53 2.46 11.24
C SER A 100 -11.37 3.61 10.23
N ASP A 101 -10.12 3.97 9.89
CA ASP A 101 -9.78 5.08 8.99
C ASP A 101 -8.75 4.62 7.94
N LEU A 102 -8.88 5.13 6.71
CA LEU A 102 -7.86 5.03 5.68
C LEU A 102 -7.09 6.35 5.60
N HIS A 103 -5.79 6.33 5.94
CA HIS A 103 -4.91 7.49 5.79
C HIS A 103 -4.48 7.73 4.33
N TRP A 104 -4.22 8.99 3.98
CA TRP A 104 -3.85 9.41 2.62
C TRP A 104 -2.64 8.66 2.04
N SER A 105 -1.61 8.39 2.85
CA SER A 105 -0.43 7.63 2.41
C SER A 105 -0.79 6.20 1.96
N ARG A 106 -1.69 5.54 2.69
CA ARG A 106 -2.20 4.19 2.34
C ARG A 106 -3.22 4.23 1.20
N ALA A 107 -3.94 5.34 1.06
CA ALA A 107 -4.91 5.54 -0.01
C ALA A 107 -4.25 5.58 -1.39
N MET A 108 -3.04 6.10 -1.49
CA MET A 108 -2.28 6.09 -2.74
C MET A 108 -2.00 4.66 -3.21
N LEU A 109 -1.41 3.83 -2.35
CA LEU A 109 -1.15 2.41 -2.67
C LEU A 109 -2.44 1.70 -3.11
N MET A 110 -3.50 1.89 -2.34
CA MET A 110 -4.78 1.27 -2.62
C MET A 110 -5.39 1.75 -3.94
N HIS A 111 -5.22 3.03 -4.30
CA HIS A 111 -5.70 3.56 -5.58
C HIS A 111 -5.02 2.85 -6.75
N TYR A 112 -3.69 2.75 -6.74
CA TYR A 112 -2.93 2.04 -7.78
C TYR A 112 -3.37 0.57 -7.94
N ASN A 113 -3.60 -0.13 -6.83
CA ASN A 113 -4.14 -1.49 -6.87
C ASN A 113 -5.55 -1.53 -7.50
N MET A 114 -6.42 -0.58 -7.17
CA MET A 114 -7.80 -0.55 -7.67
C MET A 114 -7.90 -0.23 -9.17
N ILE A 115 -6.97 0.55 -9.72
CA ILE A 115 -6.92 0.87 -11.17
C ILE A 115 -6.09 -0.13 -11.97
N GLY A 116 -5.58 -1.19 -11.32
CA GLY A 116 -4.84 -2.27 -11.99
C GLY A 116 -3.44 -1.89 -12.44
N GLN A 117 -2.83 -0.90 -11.78
CA GLN A 117 -1.44 -0.50 -12.05
C GLN A 117 -0.46 -1.43 -11.34
N THR A 118 0.76 -1.49 -11.85
CA THR A 118 1.82 -2.35 -11.32
C THR A 118 2.38 -1.79 -10.00
N VAL A 119 2.44 -2.66 -9.00
CA VAL A 119 2.97 -2.33 -7.67
C VAL A 119 3.92 -3.43 -7.24
N ASP A 120 5.14 -3.05 -6.87
CA ASP A 120 6.08 -3.95 -6.22
C ASP A 120 5.72 -4.10 -4.73
N ILE A 121 4.85 -5.06 -4.44
CA ILE A 121 4.34 -5.33 -3.08
C ILE A 121 5.48 -5.81 -2.17
N GLY A 122 6.40 -6.63 -2.69
CA GLY A 122 7.54 -7.13 -1.93
C GLY A 122 8.45 -6.00 -1.43
N SER A 123 8.66 -4.96 -2.24
CA SER A 123 9.40 -3.77 -1.81
C SER A 123 8.68 -2.97 -0.73
N ILE A 124 7.35 -2.89 -0.77
CA ILE A 124 6.55 -2.20 0.27
C ILE A 124 6.61 -2.97 1.59
N ILE A 125 6.36 -4.27 1.57
CA ILE A 125 6.42 -5.13 2.76
C ILE A 125 7.84 -5.16 3.33
N TYR A 126 8.86 -5.19 2.46
CA TYR A 126 10.26 -5.09 2.87
C TYR A 126 10.45 -3.85 3.72
N VAL A 127 10.09 -2.65 3.23
CA VAL A 127 10.24 -1.40 3.98
C VAL A 127 9.52 -1.46 5.33
N GLU A 128 8.28 -1.95 5.36
CA GLU A 128 7.47 -2.04 6.59
C GLU A 128 8.05 -3.02 7.63
N ILE A 129 8.81 -4.06 7.22
CA ILE A 129 9.50 -4.96 8.16
C ILE A 129 10.66 -4.24 8.88
N PHE A 130 11.24 -3.21 8.27
CA PHE A 130 12.38 -2.46 8.82
C PHE A 130 12.01 -1.07 9.40
N ASP A 131 10.76 -0.63 9.25
CA ASP A 131 10.22 0.60 9.86
C ASP A 131 9.82 0.36 11.33
#